data_AF-A0A965IJG3-F1
#
_entry.id   AF-A0A965IJG3-F1
#
_cell.length_a   1.000
_cell.length_b   1.000
_cell.length_c   1.000
_cell.angle_alpha   90.00
_cell.angle_beta   90.00
_cell.angle_gamma   90.00
#
_symmetry.space_group_name_H-M   'P 1'
#
loop_
_entity.id
_entity.type
_entity.pdbx_description
1 polymer ?
#
loop_
_entity_poly.entity_id
_entity_poly.type
_entity_poly.pdbx_seq_one_letter_code
_entity_poly.pdbx_strand_id
1 'polypeptide(L)'
;MALVTAAVLLCLIVWLLVVMALFLNAPFAPVALTVSQIRSNPTMADVLVYKVSVGPVVDADVVERQLVVAINGTNPVDEFKVFPADTTELGEISVPQGASVLLTLVDVDDAGNRSEPAVLEFVAEDTLPPAQPGAFGVTLVREEKNEEPTA
;
A
#
# COMPACT_ATOMS: atom_id res chain seq x y z
N MET A 1 30.08 -5.88 52.92
CA MET A 1 30.14 -5.45 51.50
C MET A 1 29.38 -6.38 50.54
N ALA A 2 29.26 -7.70 50.80
CA ALA A 2 28.57 -8.64 49.90
C ALA A 2 27.02 -8.53 49.85
N LEU A 3 26.38 -7.91 50.85
CA LEU A 3 24.91 -7.80 50.88
C LEU A 3 24.37 -6.72 49.92
N VAL A 4 25.15 -5.65 49.72
CA VAL A 4 24.78 -4.50 48.87
C VAL A 4 24.83 -4.89 47.40
N THR A 5 25.75 -5.77 47.00
CA THR A 5 25.91 -6.23 45.62
C THR A 5 24.76 -7.13 45.17
N ALA A 6 24.19 -7.94 46.06
CA ALA A 6 23.05 -8.81 45.74
C ALA A 6 21.75 -8.00 45.52
N ALA A 7 21.51 -6.97 46.33
CA ALA A 7 20.33 -6.11 46.20
C ALA A 7 20.35 -5.30 44.89
N VAL A 8 21.51 -4.78 44.50
CA VAL A 8 21.67 -4.02 43.24
C VAL A 8 21.47 -4.94 42.03
N LEU A 9 21.97 -6.18 42.08
CA LEU A 9 21.79 -7.15 41.01
C LEU A 9 20.32 -7.56 40.83
N LEU A 10 19.59 -7.77 41.93
CA LEU A 10 18.16 -8.09 41.88
C LEU A 10 17.36 -6.92 41.28
N CYS A 11 17.70 -5.68 41.66
CA CYS A 11 17.05 -4.48 41.14
C CYS A 11 17.27 -4.32 39.62
N LEU A 12 18.49 -4.61 39.14
CA LEU A 12 18.80 -4.61 37.70
C LEU A 12 18.02 -5.67 36.92
N ILE A 13 17.86 -6.88 37.47
CA ILE A 13 17.08 -7.95 36.84
C ILE A 13 15.61 -7.56 36.75
N VAL A 14 15.04 -7.05 37.84
CA VAL A 14 13.64 -6.58 37.85
C VAL A 14 13.44 -5.42 36.88
N TRP A 15 14.39 -4.48 36.82
CA TRP A 15 14.35 -3.38 35.86
C TRP A 15 14.42 -3.89 34.41
N LEU A 16 15.29 -4.84 34.11
CA LEU A 16 15.42 -5.45 32.79
C LEU A 16 14.15 -6.20 32.37
N LEU A 17 13.51 -6.91 33.29
CA LEU A 17 12.24 -7.61 33.06
C LEU A 17 11.09 -6.63 32.79
N VAL A 18 11.04 -5.52 33.53
CA VAL A 18 10.05 -4.46 33.30
C VAL A 18 10.27 -3.79 31.94
N VAL A 19 11.52 -3.51 31.57
CA VAL A 19 11.86 -2.95 30.26
C VAL A 19 11.51 -3.93 29.13
N MET A 20 11.82 -5.22 29.27
CA MET A 20 11.42 -6.23 28.28
C MET A 20 9.91 -6.35 28.14
N ALA A 21 9.16 -6.32 29.25
CA ALA A 21 7.69 -6.36 29.22
C ALA A 21 7.09 -5.14 28.50
N LEU A 22 7.74 -3.97 28.57
CA LEU A 22 7.32 -2.77 27.84
C LEU A 22 7.62 -2.85 26.33
N PHE A 23 8.67 -3.58 25.92
CA PHE A 23 9.01 -3.76 24.48
C PHE A 23 8.24 -4.91 23.82
N LEU A 24 7.77 -5.90 24.58
CA LEU A 24 6.91 -7.00 24.08
C LEU A 24 5.47 -6.55 23.82
N ASN A 25 5.09 -5.35 24.27
CA ASN A 25 3.73 -4.84 24.20
C ASN A 25 3.64 -3.56 23.35
N ALA A 26 4.49 -3.45 22.33
CA ALA A 26 4.29 -2.44 21.30
C ALA A 26 2.97 -2.77 20.56
N PRO A 27 2.00 -1.86 20.49
CA PRO A 27 0.83 -2.08 19.67
C PRO A 27 1.31 -2.26 18.24
N PHE A 28 1.10 -3.45 17.66
CA PHE A 28 1.33 -3.70 16.25
C PHE A 28 0.52 -2.65 15.47
N ALA A 29 1.20 -1.68 14.87
CA ALA A 29 0.54 -0.78 13.96
C ALA A 29 0.01 -1.64 12.80
N PRO A 30 -1.27 -1.49 12.40
CA PRO A 30 -1.81 -2.27 11.30
C PRO A 30 -0.95 -2.02 10.06
N VAL A 31 -0.39 -3.08 9.49
CA VAL A 31 0.36 -2.98 8.24
C VAL A 31 -0.64 -2.66 7.14
N ALA A 32 -0.54 -1.45 6.59
CA ALA A 32 -1.50 -0.96 5.62
C ALA A 32 -1.47 -1.79 4.33
N LEU A 33 -2.65 -2.07 3.78
CA LEU A 33 -2.82 -2.49 2.40
C LEU A 33 -2.21 -1.43 1.48
N THR A 34 -1.42 -1.84 0.50
CA THR A 34 -0.82 -0.93 -0.49
C THR A 34 -1.37 -1.20 -1.88
N VAL A 35 -1.65 -0.13 -2.60
CA VAL A 35 -2.25 -0.16 -3.94
C VAL A 35 -1.31 0.55 -4.91
N SER A 36 -0.96 -0.10 -6.02
CA SER A 36 -0.04 0.45 -7.04
C SER A 36 -0.67 0.44 -8.43
N GLN A 37 -0.65 1.57 -9.15
CA GLN A 37 -1.28 1.72 -10.47
C GLN A 37 -0.36 1.25 -11.61
N ILE A 38 -0.91 0.49 -12.59
CA ILE A 38 -0.19 0.02 -13.79
C ILE A 38 -0.63 0.85 -15.01
N ARG A 39 0.34 1.39 -15.76
CA ARG A 39 0.12 2.30 -16.89
C ARG A 39 -0.47 1.56 -18.11
N SER A 40 -1.61 2.03 -18.63
CA SER A 40 -2.13 1.65 -19.96
C SER A 40 -2.37 2.93 -20.82
N ASN A 41 -2.33 2.77 -22.15
CA ASN A 41 -2.24 3.74 -23.27
C ASN A 41 -2.91 5.16 -23.12
N PRO A 42 -2.46 6.24 -23.82
CA PRO A 42 -2.75 7.65 -23.49
C PRO A 42 -4.07 8.25 -24.03
N THR A 43 -5.04 7.42 -24.41
CA THR A 43 -6.45 7.87 -24.43
C THR A 43 -6.93 7.81 -22.99
N MET A 44 -7.57 8.86 -22.46
CA MET A 44 -8.07 8.92 -21.06
C MET A 44 -8.50 7.52 -20.61
N ALA A 45 -7.75 6.93 -19.67
CA ALA A 45 -7.91 5.54 -19.36
C ALA A 45 -9.26 5.35 -18.64
N ASP A 46 -10.27 4.89 -19.38
CA ASP A 46 -11.61 4.64 -18.81
C ASP A 46 -11.57 3.66 -17.63
N VAL A 47 -10.54 2.80 -17.59
CA VAL A 47 -10.29 1.81 -16.54
C VAL A 47 -8.84 1.87 -16.08
N LEU A 48 -8.64 2.01 -14.78
CA LEU A 48 -7.35 1.98 -14.10
C LEU A 48 -7.13 0.60 -13.47
N VAL A 49 -5.94 0.04 -13.66
CA VAL A 49 -5.57 -1.26 -13.09
C VAL A 49 -4.64 -1.03 -11.91
N TYR A 50 -4.99 -1.60 -10.77
CA TYR A 50 -4.19 -1.52 -9.56
C TYR A 50 -3.74 -2.91 -9.10
N LYS A 51 -2.47 -3.02 -8.70
CA LYS A 51 -1.94 -4.14 -7.94
C LYS A 51 -2.28 -3.96 -6.46
N VAL A 52 -2.82 -4.99 -5.83
CA VAL A 52 -3.15 -5.00 -4.41
C VAL A 52 -2.12 -5.86 -3.67
N SER A 53 -1.47 -5.29 -2.67
CA SER A 53 -0.54 -6.01 -1.81
C SER A 53 -0.78 -5.73 -0.33
N VAL A 54 -0.33 -6.66 0.49
CA VAL A 54 -0.46 -6.64 1.95
C VAL A 54 0.86 -7.06 2.60
N GLY A 55 1.09 -6.60 3.83
CA GLY A 55 2.17 -7.09 4.66
C GLY A 55 2.10 -8.60 4.98
N PRO A 56 3.16 -9.16 5.57
CA PRO A 56 3.15 -10.53 6.07
C PRO A 56 2.09 -10.71 7.17
N VAL A 57 1.67 -11.96 7.42
CA VAL A 57 0.81 -12.29 8.56
C VAL A 57 1.53 -11.96 9.87
N VAL A 58 0.77 -11.48 10.85
CA VAL A 58 1.28 -11.18 12.19
C VAL A 58 1.23 -12.43 13.05
N ASP A 59 0.11 -13.13 13.03
CA ASP A 59 -0.14 -14.33 13.83
C ASP A 59 0.22 -15.61 13.05
N ALA A 60 0.83 -16.57 13.75
CA ALA A 60 1.42 -17.76 13.12
C ALA A 60 0.40 -18.87 12.80
N ASP A 61 -0.79 -18.79 13.39
CA ASP A 61 -1.92 -19.70 13.21
C ASP A 61 -2.89 -19.26 12.11
N VAL A 62 -2.65 -18.12 11.45
CA VAL A 62 -3.38 -17.72 10.25
C VAL A 62 -3.14 -18.72 9.13
N VAL A 63 -4.22 -19.24 8.55
CA VAL A 63 -4.18 -20.22 7.45
C VAL A 63 -4.64 -19.62 6.12
N GLU A 64 -5.51 -18.61 6.17
CA GLU A 64 -6.04 -17.95 4.97
C GLU A 64 -6.31 -16.46 5.18
N ARG A 65 -6.34 -15.73 4.05
CA ARG A 65 -6.62 -14.29 3.97
C ARG A 65 -7.77 -14.07 3.01
N GLN A 66 -8.76 -13.31 3.43
CA GLN A 66 -9.99 -13.06 2.68
C GLN A 66 -10.07 -11.59 2.28
N LEU A 67 -9.96 -11.30 0.99
CA LEU A 67 -10.07 -9.95 0.43
C LEU A 67 -11.47 -9.73 -0.17
N VAL A 68 -12.09 -8.61 0.20
CA VAL A 68 -13.28 -8.05 -0.45
C VAL A 68 -12.89 -6.74 -1.11
N VAL A 69 -13.39 -6.54 -2.34
CA VAL A 69 -13.19 -5.31 -3.12
C VAL A 69 -14.56 -4.77 -3.49
N ALA A 70 -14.86 -3.56 -3.03
CA ALA A 70 -16.08 -2.87 -3.37
C ALA A 70 -15.79 -1.64 -4.23
N ILE A 71 -16.60 -1.44 -5.27
CA ILE A 71 -16.47 -0.33 -6.21
C ILE A 71 -17.78 0.45 -6.21
N ASN A 72 -17.71 1.76 -5.97
CA ASN A 72 -18.85 2.67 -5.85
C ASN A 72 -19.90 2.19 -4.83
N GLY A 73 -19.44 1.68 -3.68
CA GLY A 73 -20.31 1.14 -2.63
C GLY A 73 -21.01 -0.17 -3.00
N THR A 74 -20.73 -0.74 -4.16
CA THR A 74 -21.22 -2.08 -4.53
C THR A 74 -20.26 -3.10 -3.94
N ASN A 75 -20.60 -3.62 -2.76
CA ASN A 75 -19.91 -4.77 -2.19
C ASN A 75 -20.38 -6.02 -2.96
N PRO A 76 -19.47 -6.88 -3.45
CA PRO A 76 -19.86 -8.26 -3.72
C PRO A 76 -20.18 -8.88 -2.36
N VAL A 77 -21.47 -8.97 -2.05
CA VAL A 77 -21.96 -9.26 -0.69
C VAL A 77 -21.44 -10.62 -0.16
N ASP A 78 -21.02 -11.54 -1.04
CA ASP A 78 -20.63 -12.91 -0.67
C ASP A 78 -19.41 -13.47 -1.44
N GLU A 79 -18.59 -12.63 -2.08
CA GLU A 79 -17.43 -13.11 -2.86
C GLU A 79 -16.12 -12.64 -2.24
N PHE A 80 -15.59 -13.46 -1.33
CA PHE A 80 -14.23 -13.31 -0.83
C PHE A 80 -13.26 -13.92 -1.85
N LYS A 81 -12.23 -13.16 -2.22
CA LYS A 81 -11.03 -13.77 -2.80
C LYS A 81 -10.21 -14.32 -1.65
N VAL A 82 -10.05 -15.65 -1.62
CA VAL A 82 -9.31 -16.36 -0.58
C VAL A 82 -7.88 -16.60 -1.06
N PHE A 83 -6.92 -16.28 -0.20
CA PHE A 83 -5.51 -16.47 -0.45
C PHE A 83 -4.87 -17.27 0.70
N PRO A 84 -3.81 -18.05 0.43
CA PRO A 84 -2.97 -18.61 1.48
C PRO A 84 -2.40 -17.53 2.42
N ALA A 85 -2.20 -17.87 3.69
CA ALA A 85 -1.65 -16.99 4.72
C ALA A 85 -0.35 -16.25 4.29
N ASP A 86 0.55 -16.93 3.59
CA ASP A 86 1.84 -16.37 3.17
C ASP A 86 1.75 -15.44 1.95
N THR A 87 0.57 -15.30 1.36
CA THR A 87 0.38 -14.46 0.17
C THR A 87 0.39 -12.98 0.54
N THR A 88 1.36 -12.24 -0.01
CA THR A 88 1.49 -10.77 0.14
C THR A 88 1.03 -10.01 -1.09
N GLU A 89 0.86 -10.69 -2.22
CA GLU A 89 0.43 -10.12 -3.50
C GLU A 89 -0.96 -10.68 -3.85
N LEU A 90 -1.99 -9.86 -3.67
CA LEU A 90 -3.39 -10.27 -3.78
C LEU A 90 -3.96 -10.10 -5.20
N GLY A 91 -3.08 -9.86 -6.17
CA GLY A 91 -3.39 -9.73 -7.58
C GLY A 91 -3.75 -8.31 -8.01
N GLU A 92 -4.49 -8.22 -9.10
CA GLU A 92 -4.88 -6.95 -9.72
C GLU A 92 -6.40 -6.72 -9.65
N ILE A 93 -6.78 -5.45 -9.57
CA ILE A 93 -8.16 -4.97 -9.67
C ILE A 93 -8.26 -3.96 -10.81
N SER A 94 -9.35 -4.04 -11.57
CA SER A 94 -9.66 -3.09 -12.64
C SER A 94 -10.81 -2.22 -12.19
N VAL A 95 -10.59 -0.91 -12.17
CA VAL A 95 -11.51 0.07 -11.57
C VAL A 95 -11.78 1.19 -12.57
N PRO A 96 -13.05 1.57 -12.81
CA PRO A 96 -13.35 2.75 -13.62
C PRO A 96 -12.72 4.01 -13.05
N GLN A 97 -12.22 4.91 -13.91
CA GLN A 97 -11.70 6.20 -13.45
C GLN A 97 -12.80 7.00 -12.72
N GLY A 98 -12.43 7.61 -11.59
CA GLY A 98 -13.31 8.37 -10.70
C GLY A 98 -14.16 7.52 -9.76
N ALA A 99 -14.03 6.19 -9.78
CA ALA A 99 -14.79 5.33 -8.87
C ALA A 99 -14.19 5.35 -7.45
N SER A 100 -15.07 5.27 -6.44
CA SER A 100 -14.68 5.01 -5.05
C SER A 100 -14.38 3.52 -4.88
N VAL A 101 -13.27 3.18 -4.23
CA VAL A 101 -12.83 1.82 -3.96
C VAL A 101 -12.67 1.63 -2.46
N LEU A 102 -13.24 0.53 -1.95
CA LEU A 102 -13.06 0.07 -0.59
C LEU A 102 -12.49 -1.35 -0.62
N LEU A 103 -11.30 -1.53 -0.05
CA LEU A 103 -10.69 -2.83 0.18
C LEU A 103 -10.91 -3.23 1.64
N THR A 104 -11.29 -4.49 1.86
CA THR A 104 -11.40 -5.07 3.20
C THR A 104 -10.67 -6.40 3.23
N LEU A 105 -9.74 -6.57 4.16
CA LEU A 105 -8.99 -7.81 4.36
C LEU A 105 -9.26 -8.37 5.75
N VAL A 106 -9.50 -9.67 5.83
CA VAL A 106 -9.68 -10.41 7.08
C VAL A 106 -8.79 -11.65 7.04
N ASP A 107 -8.02 -11.87 8.10
CA ASP A 107 -7.24 -13.08 8.29
C ASP A 107 -8.09 -14.12 9.07
N VAL A 108 -7.92 -15.40 8.76
CA VAL A 108 -8.64 -16.51 9.42
C VAL A 108 -7.63 -17.55 9.91
N ASP A 109 -7.76 -17.95 11.17
CA ASP A 109 -6.90 -18.95 11.81
C ASP A 109 -7.34 -20.41 11.54
N ASP A 110 -6.53 -21.37 11.98
CA ASP A 110 -6.80 -22.80 11.84
C ASP A 110 -8.04 -23.30 12.62
N ALA A 111 -8.52 -22.53 13.59
CA ALA A 111 -9.75 -22.76 14.34
C ALA A 111 -10.98 -22.08 13.70
N GLY A 112 -10.79 -21.29 12.64
CA GLY A 112 -11.83 -20.53 11.95
C GLY A 112 -12.21 -19.20 12.61
N ASN A 113 -11.43 -18.71 13.58
CA ASN A 113 -11.62 -17.36 14.12
C ASN A 113 -11.16 -16.34 13.09
N ARG A 114 -11.88 -15.21 13.04
CA ARG A 114 -11.65 -14.13 12.08
C ARG A 114 -11.06 -12.93 12.81
N SER A 115 -10.07 -12.29 12.20
CA SER A 115 -9.48 -11.04 12.72
C SER A 115 -10.46 -9.86 12.64
N GLU A 116 -10.12 -8.76 13.33
CA GLU A 116 -10.65 -7.44 12.97
C GLU A 116 -10.27 -7.11 11.51
N PRO A 117 -11.17 -6.47 10.73
CA PRO A 117 -10.90 -6.17 9.33
C PRO A 117 -9.92 -5.01 9.16
N ALA A 118 -8.94 -5.19 8.26
CA ALA A 118 -8.13 -4.10 7.74
C ALA A 118 -8.86 -3.44 6.55
N VAL A 119 -8.98 -2.11 6.56
CA VAL A 119 -9.75 -1.35 5.58
C VAL A 119 -8.89 -0.29 4.90
N LEU A 120 -9.00 -0.19 3.58
CA LEU A 120 -8.41 0.90 2.78
C LEU A 120 -9.44 1.47 1.82
N GLU A 121 -9.61 2.79 1.85
CA GLU A 121 -10.52 3.51 0.96
C GLU A 121 -9.73 4.53 0.11
N PHE A 122 -10.02 4.58 -1.19
CA PHE A 122 -9.43 5.56 -2.11
C PHE A 122 -10.34 5.83 -3.33
N VAL A 123 -10.04 6.90 -4.08
CA VAL A 123 -10.67 7.21 -5.37
C VAL A 123 -9.70 6.89 -6.50
N ALA A 124 -10.19 6.21 -7.53
CA ALA A 124 -9.38 5.79 -8.67
C ALA A 124 -9.13 6.97 -9.63
N GLU A 125 -8.02 7.69 -9.45
CA GLU A 125 -7.63 8.81 -10.31
C GLU A 125 -6.30 8.54 -11.03
N ASP A 126 -6.20 8.95 -12.29
CA ASP A 126 -4.92 8.91 -13.02
C ASP A 126 -4.05 10.09 -12.62
N THR A 127 -3.00 9.81 -11.86
CA THR A 127 -2.04 10.80 -11.39
C THR A 127 -0.71 10.74 -12.15
N LEU A 128 -0.60 9.91 -13.20
CA LEU A 128 0.66 9.69 -13.91
C LEU A 128 0.80 10.65 -15.09
N PRO A 129 1.75 11.62 -15.06
CA PRO A 129 1.94 12.53 -16.18
C PRO A 129 2.45 11.77 -17.41
N PRO A 130 2.21 12.26 -18.64
CA PRO A 130 2.80 11.68 -19.85
C PRO A 130 4.34 11.80 -19.84
N ALA A 131 5.00 11.02 -20.69
CA ALA A 131 6.45 11.16 -20.89
C ALA A 131 6.78 12.53 -21.53
N GLN A 132 7.99 13.03 -21.26
CA GLN A 132 8.48 14.24 -21.90
C GLN A 132 8.50 14.07 -23.44
N PRO A 133 8.02 15.05 -24.22
CA PRO A 133 8.16 15.04 -25.67
C PRO A 133 9.64 14.99 -26.10
N GLY A 134 9.88 14.57 -27.35
CA GLY A 134 11.22 14.63 -27.94
C GLY A 134 11.78 16.05 -28.02
N ALA A 135 13.10 16.17 -28.15
CA ALA A 135 13.77 17.46 -28.32
C ALA A 135 13.40 18.13 -29.66
N PHE A 136 13.39 19.46 -29.67
CA PHE A 136 13.22 20.23 -30.91
C PHE A 136 14.46 20.09 -31.80
N GLY A 137 14.22 19.88 -33.09
CA GLY A 137 15.23 20.03 -34.14
C GLY A 137 15.03 21.36 -34.86
N VAL A 138 16.11 22.12 -35.03
CA VAL A 138 16.09 23.36 -35.83
C VAL A 138 17.11 23.21 -36.96
N THR A 139 16.75 23.64 -38.16
CA THR A 139 17.66 23.70 -39.30
C THR A 139 17.58 25.09 -39.91
N LEU A 140 18.73 25.71 -40.14
CA LEU A 140 18.83 26.99 -40.83
C LEU A 140 18.36 26.78 -42.28
N VAL A 141 17.32 27.52 -42.69
CA VAL A 141 16.78 27.44 -44.06
C VAL A 141 17.41 28.48 -44.97
N ARG A 142 17.49 29.73 -44.51
CA ARG A 142 18.15 30.85 -45.21
C ARG A 142 18.44 31.99 -44.24
N GLU A 143 19.36 32.86 -44.64
CA GLU A 143 19.62 34.14 -43.97
C GLU A 143 18.92 35.25 -44.76
N GLU A 144 18.24 36.16 -44.05
CA GLU A 144 17.61 37.34 -44.64
C GLU A 144 18.30 38.60 -44.11
N LYS A 145 18.59 39.54 -45.02
CA LYS A 145 19.11 40.85 -44.63
C LYS A 145 17.93 41.69 -44.15
N ASN A 146 17.98 42.14 -42.89
CA ASN A 146 17.02 43.11 -42.40
C ASN A 146 17.33 44.47 -43.04
N GLU A 147 16.47 44.95 -43.94
CA GLU A 147 16.57 46.32 -44.44
C GLU A 147 15.93 47.23 -43.39
N GLU A 148 16.74 48.05 -42.70
CA GLU A 148 16.20 49.10 -41.84
C GLU A 148 15.35 50.06 -42.68
N PRO A 149 14.14 50.44 -42.21
CA PRO A 149 13.31 51.39 -42.93
C PRO A 149 14.07 52.71 -43.07
N THR A 150 14.41 53.07 -44.30
CA THR A 150 14.96 54.40 -44.61
C THR A 150 13.87 55.43 -44.30
N ALA A 151 14.13 56.27 -43.29
CA ALA A 151 13.27 57.38 -42.87
C ALA A 151 13.11 58.46 -43.96
#